data_AF-A0A537BUQ2-F1
#
_entry.id   AF-A0A537BUQ2-F1
#
_cell.length_a   1.000
_cell.length_b   1.000
_cell.length_c   1.000
_cell.angle_alpha   90.00
_cell.angle_beta   90.00
_cell.angle_gamma   90.00
#
_symmetry.space_group_name_H-M   'P 1'
#
loop_
_entity.id
_entity.type
_entity.pdbx_description
1 polymer ?
#
loop_
_entity_poly.entity_id
_entity_poly.type
_entity_poly.pdbx_seq_one_letter_code
_entity_poly.pdbx_strand_id
1 'polypeptide(L)'
;MRALIALLTLALLAGCGQEFDAPDHGYGPGYDFAFADGTRFRNDPPGTAFTEAQAEHHVAEAYREVEACAQIYAPGPLVVAVPNGTLDGHGGMTYPHDALIVVTDNSAQDAWDLIDGHSLSVLRHEMIHHLLGASGFPDDANAGHRSPLFLACSGEPGVLG
;
A
#
# COMPACT_ATOMS: atom_id res chain seq x y z
N MET A 1 22.89 20.78 41.50
CA MET A 1 21.68 20.40 40.72
C MET A 1 21.88 20.70 39.22
N ARG A 2 22.84 20.05 38.55
CA ARG A 2 23.07 20.20 37.09
C ARG A 2 23.46 18.91 36.37
N ALA A 3 23.51 17.77 37.07
CA ALA A 3 23.94 16.49 36.52
C ALA A 3 22.81 15.48 36.29
N LEU A 4 21.54 15.85 36.57
CA LEU A 4 20.40 14.93 36.48
C LEU A 4 19.57 15.09 35.19
N ILE A 5 19.84 16.10 34.36
CA ILE A 5 19.05 16.36 33.14
C ILE A 5 19.62 15.61 31.93
N ALA A 6 20.91 15.24 31.94
CA ALA A 6 21.55 14.58 30.80
C ALA A 6 21.23 13.08 30.64
N LEU A 7 20.63 12.45 31.65
CA LEU A 7 20.30 11.01 31.62
C LEU A 7 18.88 10.71 31.11
N LEU A 8 17.99 11.71 31.04
CA LEU A 8 16.62 11.53 30.54
C LEU A 8 16.50 11.63 29.03
N THR A 9 17.49 12.18 28.33
CA THR A 9 17.46 12.32 26.86
C THR A 9 17.99 11.10 26.10
N LEU A 10 18.75 10.20 26.73
CA LEU A 10 19.23 8.97 26.06
C LEU A 10 18.19 7.84 25.99
N ALA A 11 17.15 7.88 26.82
CA ALA A 11 16.10 6.85 26.80
C ALA A 11 15.06 7.06 25.68
N LEU A 12 15.06 8.22 25.00
CA LEU A 12 14.15 8.53 23.88
C LEU A 12 14.70 8.18 22.50
N LEU A 13 15.98 7.82 22.39
CA LEU A 13 16.63 7.45 21.11
C LEU A 13 16.86 5.93 20.96
N ALA A 14 16.56 5.14 21.99
CA ALA A 14 16.70 3.68 21.97
C ALA A 14 15.40 2.94 21.57
N GLY A 15 14.37 3.67 21.13
CA GLY A 15 13.11 3.11 20.64
C GLY A 15 13.01 2.99 19.11
N CYS A 16 14.04 3.39 18.36
CA CYS A 16 14.07 3.31 16.90
C CYS A 16 14.69 1.97 16.47
N GLY A 17 13.96 0.89 16.63
CA GLY A 17 14.45 -0.44 16.29
C GLY A 17 13.64 -1.54 16.96
N GLN A 18 12.32 -1.42 16.96
CA GLN A 18 11.55 -2.66 16.97
C GLN A 18 11.79 -3.28 15.59
N GLU A 19 12.56 -4.38 15.55
CA GLU A 19 12.34 -5.39 14.51
C GLU A 19 10.85 -5.69 14.57
N PHE A 20 10.12 -5.15 13.60
CA PHE A 20 8.75 -5.53 13.35
C PHE A 20 8.84 -6.97 12.86
N ASP A 21 8.69 -7.91 13.79
CA ASP A 21 8.48 -9.33 13.53
C ASP A 21 7.03 -9.55 13.06
N ALA A 22 6.51 -8.60 12.28
CA ALA A 22 5.28 -8.78 11.52
C ALA A 22 5.63 -9.63 10.30
N PRO A 23 4.72 -10.50 9.83
CA PRO A 23 4.86 -11.17 8.55
C PRO A 23 5.01 -10.12 7.44
N ASP A 24 6.24 -9.73 7.15
CA ASP A 24 6.59 -8.79 6.09
C ASP A 24 6.67 -9.49 4.72
N HIS A 25 6.32 -10.78 4.67
CA HIS A 25 6.40 -11.65 3.51
C HIS A 25 7.80 -11.67 2.85
N GLY A 26 8.86 -11.49 3.66
CA GLY A 26 10.25 -11.44 3.21
C GLY A 26 10.71 -10.05 2.76
N TYR A 27 9.85 -9.04 2.89
CA TYR A 27 10.11 -7.69 2.41
C TYR A 27 10.58 -6.71 3.51
N GLY A 28 10.63 -7.06 4.79
CA GLY A 28 11.10 -6.13 5.83
C GLY A 28 10.18 -4.92 6.07
N PRO A 29 10.37 -4.20 7.18
CA PRO A 29 9.64 -2.97 7.48
C PRO A 29 10.24 -1.72 6.80
N GLY A 30 11.38 -1.85 6.10
CA GLY A 30 12.10 -0.75 5.49
C GLY A 30 11.38 -0.13 4.28
N TYR A 31 11.60 1.15 4.05
CA TYR A 31 11.02 1.90 2.92
C TYR A 31 11.97 3.02 2.50
N ASP A 32 11.82 3.46 1.25
CA ASP A 32 12.59 4.57 0.69
C ASP A 32 11.92 5.91 0.96
N PHE A 33 10.58 5.95 0.86
CA PHE A 33 9.78 7.16 1.02
C PHE A 33 8.60 6.92 1.98
N ALA A 34 8.20 7.97 2.68
CA ALA A 34 7.00 7.98 3.53
C ALA A 34 6.23 9.29 3.35
N PHE A 35 4.90 9.18 3.38
CA PHE A 35 4.00 10.29 3.07
C PHE A 35 3.08 10.62 4.25
N ALA A 36 2.39 11.77 4.16
CA ALA A 36 1.61 12.32 5.27
C ALA A 36 0.39 11.46 5.67
N ASP A 37 -0.14 10.65 4.77
CA ASP A 37 -1.25 9.71 5.01
C ASP A 37 -0.80 8.37 5.64
N GLY A 38 0.50 8.23 5.93
CA GLY A 38 1.10 7.01 6.47
C GLY A 38 1.52 5.99 5.41
N THR A 39 1.20 6.23 4.13
CA THR A 39 1.69 5.41 3.02
C THR A 39 3.20 5.45 3.00
N ARG A 40 3.81 4.29 2.81
CA ARG A 40 5.25 4.10 2.64
C ARG A 40 5.50 3.45 1.30
N PHE A 41 6.61 3.75 0.67
CA PHE A 41 6.97 3.17 -0.62
C PHE A 41 8.39 2.63 -0.62
N ARG A 42 8.59 1.49 -1.29
CA ARG A 42 9.90 0.90 -1.49
C ARG A 42 10.08 0.39 -2.92
N ASN A 43 11.21 0.72 -3.51
CA ASN A 43 11.72 0.11 -4.72
C ASN A 43 12.41 -1.21 -4.38
N ASP A 44 12.05 -2.30 -5.05
CA ASP A 44 12.75 -3.58 -4.94
C ASP A 44 13.67 -3.80 -6.17
N PRO A 45 15.00 -3.72 -6.01
CA PRO A 45 15.93 -3.95 -7.12
C PRO A 45 15.86 -5.39 -7.65
N PRO A 46 16.07 -5.63 -8.96
CA PRO A 46 16.57 -4.69 -9.97
C PRO A 46 15.46 -3.94 -10.73
N GLY A 47 14.29 -3.74 -10.12
CA GLY A 47 13.14 -3.10 -10.75
C GLY A 47 13.33 -1.61 -11.06
N THR A 48 12.21 -0.94 -11.35
CA THR A 48 12.19 0.48 -11.63
C THR A 48 12.57 1.28 -10.38
N ALA A 49 13.50 2.21 -10.53
CA ALA A 49 13.88 3.13 -9.45
C ALA A 49 13.00 4.38 -9.49
N PHE A 50 11.83 4.30 -8.89
CA PHE A 50 10.93 5.44 -8.72
C PHE A 50 11.58 6.50 -7.83
N THR A 51 11.45 7.75 -8.25
CA THR A 51 11.77 8.91 -7.41
C THR A 51 10.67 9.16 -6.39
N GLU A 52 10.96 9.93 -5.34
CA GLU A 52 9.98 10.32 -4.33
C GLU A 52 8.74 11.00 -4.95
N ALA A 53 8.95 11.90 -5.91
CA ALA A 53 7.85 12.60 -6.59
C ALA A 53 6.97 11.65 -7.41
N GLN A 54 7.55 10.62 -8.03
CA GLN A 54 6.79 9.59 -8.74
C GLN A 54 6.03 8.70 -7.76
N ALA A 55 6.65 8.29 -6.65
CA ALA A 55 5.98 7.50 -5.62
C ALA A 55 4.84 8.29 -4.95
N GLU A 56 5.03 9.59 -4.68
CA GLU A 56 3.96 10.43 -4.15
C GLU A 56 2.77 10.51 -5.11
N HIS A 57 3.04 10.78 -6.39
CA HIS A 57 2.01 10.93 -7.41
C HIS A 57 1.27 9.62 -7.73
N HIS A 58 2.00 8.52 -7.91
CA HIS A 58 1.37 7.26 -8.32
C HIS A 58 0.80 6.46 -7.15
N VAL A 59 1.36 6.61 -5.95
CA VAL A 59 1.01 5.73 -4.83
C VAL A 59 0.27 6.47 -3.72
N ALA A 60 0.84 7.55 -3.20
CA ALA A 60 0.22 8.26 -2.08
C ALA A 60 -1.05 9.02 -2.51
N GLU A 61 -1.02 9.71 -3.65
CA GLU A 61 -2.22 10.36 -4.20
C GLU A 61 -3.32 9.33 -4.54
N ALA A 62 -2.97 8.23 -5.20
CA ALA A 62 -3.91 7.14 -5.48
C ALA A 62 -4.54 6.58 -4.19
N TYR A 63 -3.76 6.38 -3.13
CA TYR A 63 -4.28 5.93 -1.84
C TYR A 63 -5.31 6.90 -1.28
N ARG A 64 -5.01 8.21 -1.25
CA ARG A 64 -5.94 9.24 -0.75
C ARG A 64 -7.23 9.29 -1.56
N GLU A 65 -7.15 9.10 -2.88
CA GLU A 65 -8.34 9.03 -3.74
C GLU A 65 -9.21 7.80 -3.44
N VAL A 66 -8.60 6.63 -3.30
CA VAL A 66 -9.31 5.38 -2.99
C VAL A 66 -9.89 5.43 -1.58
N GLU A 67 -9.14 5.93 -0.59
CA GLU A 67 -9.60 6.14 0.79
C GLU A 67 -10.82 7.07 0.82
N ALA A 68 -10.73 8.20 0.12
CA ALA A 68 -11.83 9.15 0.01
C ALA A 68 -13.04 8.55 -0.72
N CYS A 69 -12.86 7.73 -1.75
CA CYS A 69 -13.96 7.04 -2.42
C CYS A 69 -14.63 6.02 -1.50
N ALA A 70 -13.82 5.18 -0.85
CA ALA A 70 -14.29 4.08 0.00
C ALA A 70 -14.95 4.57 1.30
N GLN A 71 -14.62 5.79 1.74
CA GLN A 71 -15.04 6.35 3.03
C GLN A 71 -14.62 5.44 4.21
N ILE A 72 -13.48 4.77 4.07
CA ILE A 72 -12.84 3.95 5.10
C ILE A 72 -11.50 4.60 5.41
N TYR A 73 -11.33 5.13 6.61
CA TYR A 73 -10.10 5.79 7.02
C TYR A 73 -9.13 4.81 7.69
N ALA A 74 -7.91 4.72 7.18
CA ALA A 74 -6.85 3.90 7.77
C ALA A 74 -5.48 4.53 7.47
N PRO A 75 -4.44 4.25 8.27
CA PRO A 75 -3.07 4.57 7.85
C PRO A 75 -2.72 3.87 6.55
N GLY A 76 -2.00 4.57 5.67
CA GLY A 76 -1.54 4.02 4.41
C GLY A 76 -0.64 2.79 4.55
N PRO A 77 -0.65 1.88 3.57
CA PRO A 77 0.16 0.67 3.60
C PRO A 77 1.63 0.95 3.26
N LEU A 78 2.50 -0.03 3.50
CA LEU A 78 3.76 -0.14 2.78
C LEU A 78 3.46 -0.71 1.39
N VAL A 79 3.83 0.03 0.33
CA VAL A 79 3.76 -0.43 -1.05
C VAL A 79 5.17 -0.76 -1.53
N VAL A 80 5.38 -2.00 -1.96
CA VAL A 80 6.64 -2.47 -2.52
C VAL A 80 6.46 -2.66 -4.02
N ALA A 81 7.21 -1.90 -4.82
CA ALA A 81 7.29 -2.09 -6.26
C ALA A 81 8.38 -3.12 -6.59
N VAL A 82 7.97 -4.28 -7.11
CA VAL A 82 8.85 -5.39 -7.50
C VAL A 82 9.03 -5.46 -9.02
N PRO A 83 10.13 -6.05 -9.52
CA PRO A 83 10.32 -6.22 -10.95
C PRO A 83 9.13 -6.93 -11.61
N ASN A 84 8.78 -6.50 -12.83
CA ASN A 84 7.76 -7.18 -13.63
C ASN A 84 8.11 -8.68 -13.81
N GLY A 85 7.12 -9.56 -13.59
CA GLY A 85 7.30 -11.02 -13.65
C GLY A 85 7.61 -11.70 -12.32
N THR A 86 7.82 -10.95 -11.24
CA THR A 86 8.06 -11.50 -9.89
C THR A 86 6.83 -12.20 -9.30
N LEU A 87 5.62 -11.76 -9.64
CA LEU A 87 4.37 -12.21 -9.01
C LEU A 87 3.61 -13.27 -9.84
N ASP A 88 4.30 -14.16 -10.55
CA ASP A 88 3.70 -15.31 -11.28
C ASP A 88 2.47 -14.98 -12.17
N GLY A 89 2.46 -13.79 -12.78
CA GLY A 89 1.37 -13.32 -13.65
C GLY A 89 0.32 -12.45 -12.95
N HIS A 90 0.41 -12.27 -11.64
CA HIS A 90 -0.34 -11.25 -10.91
C HIS A 90 0.32 -9.88 -11.06
N GLY A 91 -0.49 -8.82 -11.13
CA GLY A 91 0.02 -7.44 -11.12
C GLY A 91 0.25 -6.89 -9.71
N GLY A 92 -0.40 -7.48 -8.70
CA GLY A 92 -0.40 -7.03 -7.32
C GLY A 92 -0.89 -8.11 -6.36
N MET A 93 -0.53 -7.96 -5.09
CA MET A 93 -1.03 -8.72 -3.95
C MET A 93 -1.06 -7.85 -2.70
N THR A 94 -2.12 -7.99 -1.92
CA THR A 94 -2.26 -7.33 -0.61
C THR A 94 -2.22 -8.33 0.53
N TYR A 95 -1.52 -7.94 1.60
CA TYR A 95 -1.50 -8.60 2.90
C TYR A 95 -2.09 -7.62 3.92
N PRO A 96 -3.44 -7.60 4.10
CA PRO A 96 -4.11 -6.52 4.83
C PRO A 96 -3.73 -6.46 6.31
N HIS A 97 -3.49 -7.61 6.94
CA HIS A 97 -3.11 -7.71 8.36
C HIS A 97 -1.70 -7.12 8.62
N ASP A 98 -0.87 -7.05 7.59
CA ASP A 98 0.50 -6.54 7.64
C ASP A 98 0.61 -5.11 7.08
N ALA A 99 -0.52 -4.54 6.64
CA ALA A 99 -0.59 -3.26 5.93
C ALA A 99 0.45 -3.19 4.79
N LEU A 100 0.56 -4.27 4.01
CA LEU A 100 1.53 -4.45 2.95
C LEU A 100 0.82 -4.69 1.62
N ILE A 101 1.26 -3.97 0.60
CA ILE A 101 0.88 -4.19 -0.80
C ILE A 101 2.16 -4.42 -1.59
N VAL A 102 2.19 -5.48 -2.38
CA VAL A 102 3.30 -5.80 -3.29
C VAL A 102 2.75 -5.73 -4.70
N VAL A 103 3.31 -4.87 -5.53
CA VAL A 103 2.87 -4.63 -6.91
C VAL A 103 4.04 -4.66 -7.86
N THR A 104 3.83 -5.05 -9.11
CA THR A 104 4.88 -4.94 -10.12
C THR A 104 5.17 -3.48 -10.47
N ASP A 105 6.35 -3.19 -11.03
CA ASP A 105 6.74 -1.87 -11.52
C ASP A 105 5.67 -1.20 -12.41
N ASN A 106 5.01 -1.98 -13.28
CA ASN A 106 3.96 -1.43 -14.14
C ASN A 106 2.71 -1.06 -13.33
N SER A 107 2.29 -1.93 -12.42
CA SER A 107 1.13 -1.69 -11.55
C SER A 107 1.35 -0.52 -10.59
N ALA A 108 2.60 -0.29 -10.16
CA ALA A 108 2.95 0.82 -9.26
C ALA A 108 2.78 2.21 -9.88
N GLN A 109 2.67 2.32 -11.21
CA GLN A 109 2.46 3.60 -11.90
C GLN A 109 1.02 4.12 -11.82
N ASP A 110 0.11 3.40 -11.13
CA ASP A 110 -1.34 3.66 -11.14
C ASP A 110 -1.88 3.85 -12.58
N ALA A 111 -1.26 3.14 -13.52
CA ALA A 111 -1.67 3.18 -14.90
C ALA A 111 -2.98 2.38 -15.03
N TRP A 112 -3.89 2.94 -15.81
CA TRP A 112 -5.17 2.32 -16.03
C TRP A 112 -5.06 1.33 -17.20
N ASP A 113 -5.01 0.04 -16.90
CA ASP A 113 -5.07 -0.99 -17.93
C ASP A 113 -6.50 -1.15 -18.44
N LEU A 114 -6.66 -1.30 -19.75
CA LEU A 114 -7.96 -1.61 -20.35
C LEU A 114 -8.10 -3.13 -20.46
N ILE A 115 -8.87 -3.74 -19.56
CA ILE A 115 -9.26 -5.15 -19.65
C ILE A 115 -10.74 -5.20 -20.05
N ASP A 116 -11.04 -5.81 -21.19
CA ASP A 116 -12.41 -5.99 -21.71
C ASP A 116 -13.23 -4.68 -21.82
N GLY A 117 -12.56 -3.56 -22.08
CA GLY A 117 -13.20 -2.23 -22.18
C GLY A 117 -13.39 -1.52 -20.84
N HIS A 118 -12.91 -2.11 -19.75
CA HIS A 118 -12.89 -1.52 -18.40
C HIS A 118 -11.47 -1.08 -18.05
N SER A 119 -11.36 0.16 -17.58
CA SER A 119 -10.11 0.76 -17.13
C SER A 119 -9.91 0.33 -15.66
N LEU A 120 -8.90 -0.50 -15.38
CA LEU A 120 -8.62 -1.06 -14.07
C LEU A 120 -7.19 -0.74 -13.66
N SER A 121 -7.03 -0.07 -12.51
CA SER A 121 -5.73 0.05 -11.85
C SER A 121 -5.57 -1.09 -10.84
N VAL A 122 -4.54 -1.90 -11.03
CA VAL A 122 -4.18 -2.97 -10.08
C VAL A 122 -3.83 -2.38 -8.70
N LEU A 123 -3.10 -1.27 -8.67
CA LEU A 123 -2.73 -0.65 -7.40
C LEU A 123 -3.96 -0.19 -6.60
N ARG A 124 -4.94 0.43 -7.26
CA ARG A 124 -6.19 0.84 -6.59
C ARG A 124 -7.01 -0.35 -6.13
N HIS A 125 -7.03 -1.44 -6.91
CA HIS A 125 -7.65 -2.71 -6.52
C HIS A 125 -7.05 -3.25 -5.21
N GLU A 126 -5.71 -3.29 -5.12
CA GLU A 126 -5.00 -3.72 -3.90
C GLU A 126 -5.26 -2.77 -2.71
N MET A 127 -5.35 -1.46 -2.94
CA MET A 127 -5.70 -0.51 -1.88
C MET A 127 -7.09 -0.75 -1.28
N ILE A 128 -8.05 -1.24 -2.07
CA ILE A 128 -9.38 -1.61 -1.57
C ILE A 128 -9.28 -2.84 -0.67
N HIS A 129 -8.48 -3.85 -1.03
CA HIS A 129 -8.21 -4.97 -0.14
C HIS A 129 -7.64 -4.51 1.21
N HIS A 130 -6.69 -3.58 1.19
CA HIS A 130 -6.09 -3.00 2.40
C HIS A 130 -7.13 -2.31 3.27
N LEU A 131 -7.90 -1.38 2.69
CA LEU A 131 -8.93 -0.63 3.43
C LEU A 131 -10.02 -1.54 4.00
N LEU A 132 -10.49 -2.53 3.23
CA LEU A 132 -11.47 -3.50 3.70
C LEU A 132 -10.92 -4.32 4.86
N GLY A 133 -9.70 -4.81 4.78
CA GLY A 133 -9.05 -5.53 5.88
C GLY A 133 -8.90 -4.66 7.12
N ALA A 134 -8.44 -3.41 6.96
CA ALA A 134 -8.32 -2.45 8.06
C ALA A 134 -9.67 -2.13 8.73
N SER A 135 -10.78 -2.18 7.98
CA SER A 135 -12.14 -1.99 8.52
C SER A 135 -12.72 -3.22 9.26
N GLY A 136 -12.03 -4.36 9.20
CA GLY A 136 -12.54 -5.64 9.73
C GLY A 136 -13.54 -6.34 8.81
N PHE A 137 -13.54 -6.03 7.51
CA PHE A 137 -14.33 -6.76 6.52
C PHE A 137 -13.86 -8.23 6.44
N PRO A 138 -14.76 -9.22 6.34
CA PRO A 138 -14.35 -10.63 6.41
C PRO A 138 -13.34 -11.02 5.33
N ASP A 139 -12.25 -11.69 5.72
CA ASP A 139 -11.15 -12.06 4.83
C ASP A 139 -11.60 -12.87 3.61
N ASP A 140 -12.54 -13.82 3.78
CA ASP A 140 -13.06 -14.64 2.68
C ASP A 140 -13.90 -13.81 1.69
N ALA A 141 -14.61 -12.81 2.19
CA ALA A 141 -15.38 -11.89 1.38
C ALA A 141 -14.48 -10.86 0.68
N ASN A 142 -13.41 -10.42 1.36
CA ASN A 142 -12.40 -9.53 0.82
C ASN A 142 -11.66 -10.21 -0.35
N ALA A 143 -11.07 -11.39 -0.11
CA ALA A 143 -10.37 -12.19 -1.11
C ALA A 143 -11.29 -12.64 -2.26
N GLY A 144 -12.59 -12.78 -2.00
CA GLY A 144 -13.60 -13.09 -3.02
C GLY A 144 -14.17 -11.88 -3.76
N HIS A 145 -13.61 -10.68 -3.58
CA HIS A 145 -14.05 -9.41 -4.17
C HIS A 145 -15.55 -9.11 -3.97
N ARG A 146 -16.13 -9.49 -2.82
CA ARG A 146 -17.59 -9.38 -2.60
C ARG A 146 -18.07 -7.97 -2.24
N SER A 147 -17.15 -7.04 -1.98
CA SER A 147 -17.50 -5.65 -1.68
C SER A 147 -17.83 -4.90 -2.98
N PRO A 148 -18.88 -4.06 -3.03
CA PRO A 148 -19.15 -3.21 -4.18
C PRO A 148 -18.07 -2.14 -4.40
N LEU A 149 -17.18 -1.91 -3.43
CA LEU A 149 -16.09 -0.94 -3.55
C LEU A 149 -15.07 -1.33 -4.62
N PHE A 150 -14.89 -2.62 -4.91
CA PHE A 150 -14.03 -3.06 -6.02
C PHE A 150 -14.49 -2.46 -7.35
N LEU A 151 -15.80 -2.34 -7.57
CA LEU A 151 -16.36 -1.63 -8.72
C LEU A 151 -16.31 -0.11 -8.54
N ALA A 152 -16.79 0.39 -7.41
CA ALA A 152 -17.01 1.82 -7.22
C ALA A 152 -15.71 2.65 -7.12
N CYS A 153 -14.63 2.08 -6.57
CA CYS A 153 -13.46 2.84 -6.13
C CYS A 153 -12.12 2.40 -6.74
N SER A 154 -12.07 1.27 -7.46
CA SER A 154 -10.85 0.91 -8.21
C SER A 154 -10.78 1.63 -9.56
N GLY A 155 -11.93 2.19 -9.99
CA GLY A 155 -12.09 2.79 -11.30
C GLY A 155 -12.97 2.01 -12.28
N GLU A 156 -13.63 0.91 -11.87
CA GLU A 156 -14.55 0.23 -12.78
C GLU A 156 -15.71 1.17 -13.19
N PRO A 157 -16.05 1.29 -14.48
CA PRO A 157 -17.33 1.85 -14.84
C PRO A 157 -18.40 0.92 -14.30
N GLY A 158 -19.23 1.45 -13.38
CA GLY A 158 -20.40 0.75 -12.88
C GLY A 158 -21.21 0.17 -14.02
N VAL A 159 -21.75 -1.04 -13.84
CA VAL A 159 -22.67 -1.66 -14.79
C VAL A 159 -23.81 -0.67 -15.05
N LEU A 160 -23.81 -0.02 -16.21
CA LEU A 160 -25.02 0.57 -16.75
C LEU A 160 -25.93 -0.62 -17.01
N GLY A 161 -27.04 -0.68 -16.27
CA GLY A 161 -28.01 -1.78 -16.33
C GLY A 161 -28.65 -1.99 -17.69
#